data_AF-A0A1S2QK83-F1
#
_entry.id   AF-A0A1S2QK83-F1
#
_cell.length_a   1.000
_cell.length_b   1.000
_cell.length_c   1.000
_cell.angle_alpha   90.00
_cell.angle_beta   90.00
_cell.angle_gamma   90.00
#
_symmetry.space_group_name_H-M   'P 1'
#
loop_
_entity.id
_entity.type
_entity.pdbx_description
1 polymer ?
#
loop_
_entity_poly.entity_id
_entity_poly.type
_entity_poly.pdbx_seq_one_letter_code
_entity_poly.pdbx_strand_id
1 'polypeptide(L)'
;MARYADPGVLEWVESAGGPLIAVPETVLPFWAGADNEDLATDYDRACEVDGHVGLLPVGDSAALVFGEEPASTSFLPEHATFVRWSAAHSEDELLAGVPAALDSAVWGSEVRWRVPGPVLLFDSAWPGRAAGRIEHLRVPLEAGTYAVRAAYAQPGPETWVGLVSLSRLGN
;
A
#
# COMPACT_ATOMS: atom_id res chain seq x y z
N MET A 1 15.39 15.60 -7.23
CA MET A 1 15.16 16.73 -6.31
C MET A 1 14.49 16.14 -5.09
N ALA A 2 15.17 16.12 -3.94
CA ALA A 2 14.51 15.77 -2.69
C ALA A 2 13.51 16.89 -2.38
N ARG A 3 12.21 16.58 -2.38
CA ARG A 3 11.20 17.49 -1.85
C ARG A 3 11.36 17.45 -0.33
N TYR A 4 11.71 18.59 0.26
CA TYR A 4 11.54 18.77 1.69
C TYR A 4 10.03 18.81 1.93
N ALA A 5 9.48 17.78 2.56
CA ALA A 5 8.11 17.79 3.03
C ALA A 5 7.95 18.93 4.05
N ASP A 6 6.99 19.81 3.81
CA ASP A 6 6.52 20.75 4.82
C ASP A 6 5.87 19.88 5.93
N PRO A 7 6.30 19.98 7.21
CA PRO A 7 5.73 19.16 8.28
C PRO A 7 4.23 19.42 8.39
N GLY A 8 3.43 18.47 7.89
CA GLY A 8 1.98 18.57 7.78
C GLY A 8 1.40 18.15 6.42
N VAL A 9 2.23 17.97 5.39
CA VAL A 9 1.78 17.43 4.09
C VAL A 9 1.83 15.91 4.12
N LEU A 10 0.68 15.28 3.91
CA LEU A 10 0.59 13.84 3.76
C LEU A 10 1.26 13.42 2.43
N GLU A 11 2.15 12.44 2.47
CA GLU A 11 2.85 11.95 1.27
C GLU A 11 1.99 10.90 0.56
N TRP A 12 1.77 11.07 -0.74
CA TRP A 12 1.08 10.11 -1.59
C TRP A 12 2.07 9.45 -2.55
N VAL A 13 1.84 8.17 -2.81
CA VAL A 13 2.51 7.42 -3.86
C VAL A 13 1.51 7.22 -5.00
N GLU A 14 1.86 7.70 -6.18
CA GLU A 14 1.06 7.54 -7.38
C GLU A 14 1.25 6.15 -8.00
N SER A 15 0.16 5.60 -8.54
CA SER A 15 0.23 4.43 -9.41
C SER A 15 0.37 4.88 -10.87
N ALA A 16 1.29 4.24 -11.60
CA ALA A 16 1.46 4.40 -13.04
C ALA A 16 0.48 3.53 -13.86
N GLY A 17 -0.56 2.97 -13.24
CA GLY A 17 -1.59 2.15 -13.88
C GLY A 17 -1.60 0.68 -13.43
N GLY A 18 -0.65 0.27 -12.58
CA GLY A 18 -0.60 -1.06 -11.98
C GLY A 18 -0.78 -1.03 -10.46
N PRO A 19 -0.71 -2.18 -9.77
CA PRO A 19 -0.84 -2.22 -8.33
C PRO A 19 0.34 -1.50 -7.66
N LEU A 20 0.06 -0.80 -6.56
CA LEU A 20 1.11 -0.42 -5.63
C LEU A 20 1.46 -1.63 -4.75
N ILE A 21 2.64 -1.61 -4.17
CA ILE A 21 3.12 -2.65 -3.24
C ILE A 21 3.83 -2.05 -2.05
N ALA A 22 3.70 -2.69 -0.89
CA ALA A 22 4.53 -2.43 0.28
C ALA A 22 5.49 -3.60 0.50
N VAL A 23 6.79 -3.34 0.39
CA VAL A 23 7.84 -4.37 0.50
C VAL A 23 8.72 -4.09 1.72
N PRO A 24 9.03 -5.09 2.57
CA PRO A 24 9.99 -4.89 3.66
C PRO A 24 11.36 -4.45 3.17
N GLU A 25 11.95 -3.45 3.85
CA GLU A 25 13.24 -2.87 3.44
C GLU A 25 14.36 -3.93 3.32
N THR A 26 14.29 -4.98 4.15
CA THR A 26 15.28 -6.07 4.19
C THR A 26 15.27 -6.96 2.94
N VAL A 27 14.16 -7.02 2.21
CA VAL A 27 14.01 -7.84 0.98
C VAL A 27 13.81 -7.00 -0.28
N LEU A 28 13.82 -5.68 -0.15
CA LEU A 28 13.60 -4.74 -1.24
C LEU A 28 14.49 -4.99 -2.49
N PRO A 29 15.78 -5.36 -2.37
CA PRO A 29 16.62 -5.66 -3.54
C PRO A 29 16.16 -6.87 -4.36
N PHE A 30 15.31 -7.74 -3.81
CA PHE A 30 14.80 -8.93 -4.51
C PHE A 30 13.54 -8.66 -5.33
N TRP A 31 12.92 -7.48 -5.20
CA TRP A 31 11.83 -7.08 -6.10
C TRP A 31 12.40 -6.54 -7.41
N ALA A 32 12.20 -7.27 -8.52
CA ALA A 32 12.70 -6.93 -9.84
C ALA A 32 11.78 -5.96 -10.62
N GLY A 33 10.53 -5.80 -10.18
CA GLY A 33 9.52 -5.00 -10.87
C GLY A 33 9.14 -5.60 -12.23
N ALA A 34 8.90 -4.75 -13.23
CA ALA A 34 8.64 -5.15 -14.61
C ALA A 34 9.93 -5.40 -15.42
N ASP A 35 11.11 -5.15 -14.83
CA ASP A 35 12.42 -5.26 -15.47
C ASP A 35 13.03 -6.65 -15.19
N ASN A 36 12.42 -7.70 -15.74
CA ASN A 36 13.02 -9.05 -15.80
C ASN A 36 12.66 -9.77 -17.11
N GLU A 37 13.45 -10.79 -17.46
CA GLU A 37 13.21 -11.66 -18.64
C GLU A 37 12.47 -12.96 -18.26
N ASP A 38 11.91 -13.02 -17.04
CA ASP A 38 11.19 -14.20 -16.58
C ASP A 38 9.83 -14.31 -17.27
N LEU A 39 9.27 -15.53 -17.29
CA LEU A 39 7.96 -15.79 -17.91
C LEU A 39 6.81 -14.97 -17.28
N ALA A 40 6.97 -14.59 -16.00
CA ALA A 40 6.10 -13.64 -15.32
C ALA A 40 6.99 -12.72 -14.47
N THR A 41 6.94 -11.42 -14.74
CA THR A 41 7.65 -10.42 -13.96
C THR A 41 7.05 -10.32 -12.56
N ASP A 42 7.78 -9.71 -11.60
CA ASP A 42 7.19 -9.43 -10.29
C ASP A 42 5.97 -8.50 -10.41
N TYR A 43 6.01 -7.57 -11.37
CA TYR A 43 4.87 -6.75 -11.75
C TYR A 43 3.69 -7.58 -12.26
N ASP A 44 3.90 -8.54 -13.17
CA ASP A 44 2.83 -9.39 -13.70
C ASP A 44 2.18 -10.21 -12.57
N ARG A 45 3.00 -10.78 -11.69
CA ARG A 45 2.52 -11.50 -10.50
C ARG A 45 1.68 -10.61 -9.59
N ALA A 46 2.01 -9.32 -9.46
CA ALA A 46 1.23 -8.36 -8.68
C ALA A 46 -0.10 -8.03 -9.35
N CYS A 47 -0.11 -7.87 -10.67
CA CYS A 47 -1.33 -7.62 -11.44
C CYS A 47 -2.32 -8.80 -11.40
N GLU A 48 -1.83 -10.04 -11.23
CA GLU A 48 -2.65 -11.24 -11.11
C GLU A 48 -3.23 -11.45 -9.70
N VAL A 49 -2.91 -10.60 -8.72
CA VAL A 49 -3.51 -10.70 -7.38
C VAL A 49 -5.00 -10.37 -7.44
N ASP A 50 -5.82 -11.36 -7.16
CA ASP A 50 -7.26 -11.19 -7.03
C ASP A 50 -7.65 -10.44 -5.73
N GLY A 51 -8.55 -9.47 -5.88
CA GLY A 51 -9.14 -8.72 -4.77
C GLY A 51 -8.31 -7.51 -4.30
N HIS A 52 -8.80 -6.82 -3.28
CA HIS A 52 -8.23 -5.54 -2.82
C HIS A 52 -6.81 -5.65 -2.24
N VAL A 53 -6.46 -6.79 -1.64
CA VAL A 53 -5.13 -7.04 -1.05
C VAL A 53 -4.69 -8.48 -1.22
N GLY A 54 -3.39 -8.69 -1.42
CA GLY A 54 -2.78 -10.01 -1.45
C GLY A 54 -1.31 -9.99 -1.03
N LEU A 55 -0.72 -11.17 -0.87
CA LEU A 55 0.68 -11.32 -0.49
C LEU A 55 1.47 -12.05 -1.57
N LEU A 56 2.61 -11.49 -1.96
CA LEU A 56 3.55 -12.13 -2.88
C LEU A 56 4.89 -12.41 -2.20
N PRO A 57 5.45 -13.62 -2.31
CA PRO A 57 6.78 -13.92 -1.79
C PRO A 57 7.86 -13.03 -2.44
N VAL A 58 8.75 -12.47 -1.61
CA VAL A 58 9.92 -11.67 -2.00
C VAL A 58 11.07 -11.99 -1.05
N GLY A 59 12.14 -12.60 -1.55
CA GLY A 59 13.24 -13.08 -0.71
C GLY A 59 12.74 -14.06 0.36
N ASP A 60 13.04 -13.79 1.63
CA ASP A 60 12.60 -14.54 2.80
C ASP A 60 11.34 -13.96 3.49
N SER A 61 10.66 -13.02 2.83
CA SER A 61 9.47 -12.34 3.33
C SER A 61 8.40 -12.23 2.23
N ALA A 62 7.43 -11.33 2.38
CA ALA A 62 6.40 -11.07 1.40
C ALA A 62 6.14 -9.57 1.19
N ALA A 63 5.83 -9.19 -0.04
CA ALA A 63 5.22 -7.91 -0.38
C ALA A 63 3.71 -7.96 -0.13
N LEU A 64 3.17 -6.87 0.40
CA LEU A 64 1.72 -6.61 0.39
C LEU A 64 1.37 -5.92 -0.92
N VAL A 65 0.45 -6.50 -1.67
CA VAL A 65 -0.06 -5.95 -2.93
C VAL A 65 -1.38 -5.24 -2.67
N PHE A 66 -1.51 -4.02 -3.21
CA PHE A 66 -2.74 -3.25 -3.21
C PHE A 66 -3.42 -3.46 -4.57
N GLY A 67 -4.33 -4.44 -4.63
CA GLY A 67 -4.95 -4.90 -5.87
C GLY A 67 -6.14 -4.07 -6.33
N GLU A 68 -6.86 -4.59 -7.33
CA GLU A 68 -7.93 -3.91 -8.07
C GLU A 68 -7.47 -2.63 -8.79
N GLU A 69 -8.27 -1.56 -8.73
CA GLU A 69 -8.05 -0.35 -9.51
C GLU A 69 -6.83 0.43 -9.01
N PRO A 70 -5.98 0.93 -9.93
CA PRO A 70 -4.90 1.87 -9.62
C PRO A 70 -5.41 3.06 -8.79
N ALA A 71 -4.73 3.35 -7.68
CA ALA A 71 -5.09 4.46 -6.81
C ALA A 71 -3.87 5.02 -6.10
N SER A 72 -3.77 6.34 -6.04
CA SER A 72 -2.78 7.03 -5.22
C SER A 72 -2.98 6.60 -3.77
N THR A 73 -1.90 6.25 -3.09
CA THR A 73 -1.98 5.65 -1.76
C THR A 73 -1.06 6.36 -0.77
N SER A 74 -1.59 6.60 0.42
CA SER A 74 -0.84 7.10 1.56
C SER A 74 -1.03 6.19 2.78
N PHE A 75 -0.32 6.48 3.87
CA PHE A 75 -0.43 5.78 5.14
C PHE A 75 -0.74 6.77 6.26
N LEU A 76 -1.76 6.46 7.05
CA LEU A 76 -2.17 7.21 8.23
C LEU A 76 -1.75 6.45 9.50
N PRO A 77 -0.65 6.84 10.17
CA PRO A 77 -0.14 6.14 11.34
C PRO A 77 -1.13 6.07 12.51
N GLU A 78 -1.92 7.11 12.72
CA GLU A 78 -2.92 7.22 13.78
C GLU A 78 -4.03 6.17 13.66
N HIS A 79 -4.25 5.64 12.45
CA HIS A 79 -5.22 4.60 12.15
C HIS A 79 -4.57 3.26 11.78
N ALA A 80 -3.24 3.21 11.73
CA ALA A 80 -2.47 2.09 11.18
C ALA A 80 -3.06 1.59 9.84
N THR A 81 -3.44 2.51 8.96
CA THR A 81 -4.23 2.21 7.76
C THR A 81 -3.66 2.91 6.55
N PHE A 82 -3.52 2.18 5.45
CA PHE A 82 -3.31 2.80 4.14
C PHE A 82 -4.64 3.29 3.59
N VAL A 83 -4.60 4.49 3.02
CA VAL A 83 -5.73 5.15 2.39
C VAL A 83 -5.46 5.25 0.90
N ARG A 84 -6.39 4.76 0.10
CA ARG A 84 -6.32 4.73 -1.36
C ARG A 84 -7.35 5.70 -1.92
N TRP A 85 -6.88 6.68 -2.68
CA TRP A 85 -7.75 7.68 -3.28
C TRP A 85 -8.43 7.13 -4.52
N SER A 86 -9.72 6.83 -4.41
CA SER A 86 -10.51 6.36 -5.56
C SER A 86 -11.38 7.47 -6.17
N ALA A 87 -12.03 8.30 -5.34
CA ALA A 87 -12.70 9.51 -5.81
C ALA A 87 -12.88 10.52 -4.66
N ALA A 88 -12.58 11.79 -4.93
CA ALA A 88 -12.87 12.95 -4.10
C ALA A 88 -12.49 14.22 -4.89
N HIS A 89 -13.04 15.38 -4.55
CA HIS A 89 -12.66 16.64 -5.19
C HIS A 89 -11.36 17.22 -4.64
N SER A 90 -10.97 16.83 -3.43
CA SER A 90 -9.71 17.24 -2.80
C SER A 90 -9.20 16.24 -1.76
N GLU A 91 -7.93 16.40 -1.37
CA GLU A 91 -7.29 15.61 -0.32
C GLU A 91 -8.00 15.83 1.01
N ASP A 92 -8.26 17.10 1.35
CA ASP A 92 -8.96 17.47 2.59
C ASP A 92 -10.33 16.80 2.71
N GLU A 93 -11.10 16.75 1.61
CA GLU A 93 -12.41 16.08 1.58
C GLU A 93 -12.25 14.57 1.85
N LEU A 94 -11.30 13.93 1.16
CA LEU A 94 -11.06 12.51 1.31
C LEU A 94 -10.62 12.16 2.73
N LEU A 95 -9.66 12.91 3.29
CA LEU A 95 -9.11 12.69 4.63
C LEU A 95 -10.16 12.96 5.72
N ALA A 96 -10.99 13.99 5.56
CA ALA A 96 -12.10 14.25 6.48
C ALA A 96 -13.13 13.09 6.51
N GLY A 97 -13.26 12.35 5.42
CA GLY A 97 -14.12 11.17 5.31
C GLY A 97 -13.56 9.89 5.94
N VAL A 98 -12.24 9.80 6.19
CA VAL A 98 -11.58 8.56 6.65
C VAL A 98 -12.17 8.01 7.95
N PRO A 99 -12.43 8.81 9.01
CA PRO A 99 -13.02 8.27 10.24
C PRO A 99 -14.38 7.60 10.01
N ALA A 100 -15.27 8.24 9.25
CA ALA A 100 -16.58 7.68 8.91
C ALA A 100 -16.46 6.44 8.02
N ALA A 101 -15.50 6.43 7.10
CA ALA A 101 -15.20 5.28 6.27
C ALA A 101 -14.71 4.08 7.10
N LEU A 102 -13.82 4.29 8.07
CA LEU A 102 -13.34 3.25 8.98
C LEU A 102 -14.46 2.65 9.84
N ASP A 103 -15.36 3.49 10.35
CA ASP A 103 -16.49 3.06 11.19
C ASP A 103 -17.54 2.26 10.41
N SER A 104 -17.73 2.57 9.12
CA SER A 104 -18.72 1.92 8.25
C SER A 104 -18.15 0.83 7.35
N ALA A 105 -16.83 0.63 7.36
CA ALA A 105 -16.13 -0.29 6.47
C ALA A 105 -16.66 -1.73 6.59
N VAL A 106 -17.08 -2.28 5.45
CA VAL A 106 -17.34 -3.71 5.29
C VAL A 106 -16.03 -4.38 4.89
N TRP A 107 -15.34 -4.94 5.89
CA TRP A 107 -14.04 -5.56 5.69
C TRP A 107 -14.12 -6.89 4.94
N GLY A 108 -13.26 -7.05 3.93
CA GLY A 108 -13.05 -8.31 3.23
C GLY A 108 -12.23 -9.31 4.05
N SER A 109 -11.76 -10.36 3.37
CA SER A 109 -10.91 -11.39 3.97
C SER A 109 -9.62 -10.83 4.55
N GLU A 110 -9.21 -11.39 5.68
CA GLU A 110 -7.95 -11.06 6.33
C GLU A 110 -6.80 -11.90 5.76
N VAL A 111 -5.65 -11.26 5.51
CA VAL A 111 -4.38 -11.93 5.25
C VAL A 111 -3.41 -11.67 6.40
N ARG A 112 -2.55 -12.64 6.72
CA ARG A 112 -1.53 -12.51 7.75
C ARG A 112 -0.19 -12.18 7.14
N TRP A 113 0.29 -10.97 7.38
CA TRP A 113 1.53 -10.46 6.82
C TRP A 113 2.60 -10.36 7.90
N ARG A 114 3.68 -11.12 7.75
CA ARG A 114 4.84 -11.05 8.64
C ARG A 114 5.84 -10.06 8.07
N VAL A 115 6.18 -9.04 8.86
CA VAL A 115 7.18 -8.03 8.48
C VAL A 115 8.36 -8.04 9.47
N PRO A 116 9.61 -7.96 8.98
CA PRO A 116 10.80 -7.88 9.82
C PRO A 116 11.04 -6.46 10.38
N GLY A 117 10.21 -5.48 10.01
CA GLY A 117 10.37 -4.08 10.38
C GLY A 117 9.73 -3.17 9.33
N PRO A 118 10.30 -1.98 9.09
CA PRO A 118 9.76 -0.99 8.17
C PRO A 118 9.62 -1.52 6.74
N VAL A 119 8.63 -0.98 6.05
CA VAL A 119 8.28 -1.34 4.67
C VAL A 119 8.26 -0.09 3.80
N LEU A 120 8.44 -0.28 2.51
CA LEU A 120 8.43 0.78 1.52
C LEU A 120 7.26 0.56 0.56
N LEU A 121 6.34 1.52 0.51
CA LEU A 121 5.26 1.60 -0.46
C LEU A 121 5.77 2.27 -1.74
N PHE A 122 5.62 1.63 -2.89
CA PHE A 122 6.00 2.18 -4.20
C PHE A 122 5.24 1.47 -5.33
N ASP A 123 5.36 1.99 -6.55
CA ASP A 123 4.78 1.39 -7.74
C ASP A 123 5.50 0.09 -8.13
N SER A 124 4.73 -0.99 -8.30
CA SER A 124 5.24 -2.34 -8.49
C SER A 124 6.04 -2.54 -9.78
N ALA A 125 5.89 -1.67 -10.78
CA ALA A 125 6.64 -1.78 -12.03
C ALA A 125 8.13 -1.48 -11.83
N TRP A 126 8.50 -0.75 -10.77
CA TRP A 126 9.88 -0.40 -10.51
C TRP A 126 10.61 -1.48 -9.72
N PRO A 127 11.89 -1.74 -10.01
CA PRO A 127 12.69 -2.62 -9.18
C PRO A 127 12.97 -1.96 -7.82
N GLY A 128 12.95 -2.73 -6.73
CA GLY A 128 13.16 -2.22 -5.38
C GLY A 128 14.55 -1.60 -5.18
N ARG A 129 15.56 -2.03 -5.95
CA ARG A 129 16.89 -1.38 -5.98
C ARG A 129 16.86 0.10 -6.43
N ALA A 130 15.81 0.50 -7.15
CA ALA A 130 15.61 1.86 -7.62
C ALA A 130 14.71 2.69 -6.68
N ALA A 131 14.19 2.10 -5.60
CA ALA A 131 13.18 2.73 -4.75
C ALA A 131 13.61 4.11 -4.21
N GLY A 132 14.88 4.26 -3.81
CA GLY A 132 15.44 5.55 -3.35
C GLY A 132 15.55 6.64 -4.43
N ARG A 133 15.16 6.36 -5.68
CA ARG A 133 15.19 7.30 -6.83
C ARG A 133 13.81 7.53 -7.44
N ILE A 134 12.79 6.83 -6.97
CA ILE A 134 11.40 6.94 -7.42
C ILE A 134 10.55 7.50 -6.28
N GLU A 135 9.30 7.84 -6.58
CA GLU A 135 8.31 8.16 -5.57
C GLU A 135 8.00 6.92 -4.72
N HIS A 136 8.07 7.10 -3.40
CA HIS A 136 7.86 6.03 -2.43
C HIS A 136 7.47 6.64 -1.09
N LEU A 137 6.84 5.82 -0.26
CA LEU A 137 6.50 6.16 1.12
C LEU A 137 7.04 5.10 2.06
N ARG A 138 7.81 5.53 3.06
CA ARG A 138 8.33 4.63 4.09
C ARG A 138 7.33 4.51 5.23
N VAL A 139 6.89 3.29 5.51
CA VAL A 139 5.96 3.00 6.60
C VAL A 139 6.74 2.35 7.76
N PRO A 140 6.83 3.01 8.93
CA PRO A 140 7.70 2.59 10.04
C PRO A 140 7.05 1.47 10.87
N LEU A 141 6.73 0.34 10.25
CA LEU A 141 6.22 -0.82 10.96
C LEU A 141 7.28 -1.42 11.89
N GLU A 142 6.83 -1.91 13.04
CA GLU A 142 7.67 -2.75 13.90
C GLU A 142 7.69 -4.18 13.39
N ALA A 143 8.73 -4.94 13.73
CA ALA A 143 8.78 -6.36 13.42
C ALA A 143 7.60 -7.10 14.08
N GLY A 144 6.89 -7.92 13.31
CA GLY A 144 5.73 -8.65 13.84
C GLY A 144 4.86 -9.28 12.75
N THR A 145 3.77 -9.90 13.19
CA THR A 145 2.72 -10.37 12.28
C THR A 145 1.54 -9.41 12.37
N TYR A 146 1.03 -9.01 11.21
CA TYR A 146 -0.10 -8.11 11.08
C TYR A 146 -1.25 -8.85 10.39
N ALA A 147 -2.44 -8.74 10.97
CA ALA A 147 -3.67 -8.94 10.24
C ALA A 147 -3.87 -7.75 9.31
N VAL A 148 -4.04 -8.04 8.02
CA VAL A 148 -4.28 -7.05 6.99
C VAL A 148 -5.64 -7.32 6.39
N ARG A 149 -6.49 -6.30 6.36
CA ARG A 149 -7.84 -6.38 5.78
C ARG A 149 -8.09 -5.14 4.95
N ALA A 150 -8.88 -5.30 3.90
CA ALA A 150 -9.23 -4.22 3.00
C ALA A 150 -10.73 -3.98 2.97
N ALA A 151 -11.11 -2.75 2.71
CA ALA A 151 -12.49 -2.34 2.48
C ALA A 151 -12.53 -1.22 1.45
N TYR A 152 -13.65 -1.13 0.74
CA TYR A 152 -13.98 -0.01 -0.12
C TYR A 152 -15.19 0.71 0.48
N ALA A 153 -15.07 2.00 0.74
CA ALA A 153 -16.06 2.77 1.48
C ALA A 153 -16.44 4.05 0.75
N GLN A 154 -17.68 4.48 0.98
CA GLN A 154 -18.25 5.70 0.42
C GLN A 154 -18.69 6.62 1.59
N PRO A 155 -17.78 7.38 2.22
CA PRO A 155 -18.14 8.26 3.33
C PRO A 155 -18.97 9.48 2.90
N GLY A 156 -19.03 9.79 1.60
CA GLY A 156 -19.78 10.92 1.04
C GLY A 156 -20.32 10.61 -0.36
N PRO A 157 -21.26 11.42 -0.88
CA PRO A 157 -21.92 11.13 -2.16
C PRO A 157 -20.96 10.99 -3.35
N GLU A 158 -19.86 11.73 -3.34
CA GLU A 158 -18.83 11.72 -4.40
C GLU A 158 -17.45 11.29 -3.88
N THR A 159 -17.39 10.86 -2.62
CA THR A 159 -16.15 10.48 -1.94
C THR A 159 -16.09 8.97 -1.82
N TRP A 160 -15.09 8.36 -2.43
CA TRP A 160 -14.82 6.93 -2.39
C TRP A 160 -13.37 6.68 -2.01
N VAL A 161 -13.19 5.77 -1.06
CA VAL A 161 -11.89 5.51 -0.45
C VAL A 161 -11.67 4.02 -0.26
N GLY A 162 -10.51 3.55 -0.70
CA GLY A 162 -10.00 2.24 -0.32
C GLY A 162 -9.26 2.33 1.01
N LEU A 163 -9.52 1.39 1.90
CA LEU A 163 -8.88 1.28 3.20
C LEU A 163 -8.15 -0.05 3.28
N VAL A 164 -6.88 -0.04 3.69
CA VAL A 164 -6.13 -1.25 4.03
C VAL A 164 -5.60 -1.11 5.45
N SER A 165 -6.29 -1.74 6.39
CA SER A 165 -6.00 -1.61 7.82
C SER A 165 -5.03 -2.69 8.28
N LEU A 166 -4.07 -2.27 9.10
CA LEU A 166 -3.08 -3.14 9.74
C LEU A 166 -3.40 -3.28 11.22
N SER A 167 -3.51 -4.51 11.69
CA SER A 167 -3.67 -4.82 13.12
C SER A 167 -2.56 -5.76 13.55
N ARG A 168 -1.65 -5.29 14.40
CA ARG A 168 -0.57 -6.15 14.91
C ARG A 168 -1.17 -7.26 15.75
N LEU A 169 -0.86 -8.50 15.38
CA LEU A 169 -1.25 -9.68 16.15
C LEU A 169 -0.28 -9.84 17.31
N GLY A 170 -0.81 -10.06 18.52
CA GLY A 170 -0.01 -10.44 19.67
C GLY A 170 0.72 -11.76 19.39
N ASN A 171 1.93 -11.87 19.92
CA ASN A 171 2.67 -13.14 19.94
C ASN A 171 2.00 -14.17 20.84
#